data_AF-A0A9X8VJQ0-F1
#
_entry.id   AF-A0A9X8VJQ0-F1
#
_cell.length_a   1.000
_cell.length_b   1.000
_cell.length_c   1.000
_cell.angle_alpha   90.00
_cell.angle_beta   90.00
_cell.angle_gamma   90.00
#
_symmetry.space_group_name_H-M   'P 1'
#
loop_
_entity.id
_entity.type
_entity.pdbx_description
1 polymer ?
#
loop_
_entity_poly.entity_id
_entity_poly.type
_entity_poly.pdbx_seq_one_letter_code
_entity_poly.pdbx_strand_id
1 'polypeptide(L)' 'SKEAQELAWKKGKSYQILTNTTADTSPNSLKLDDLKLINYDMDKYGSTEVRKALINKWVSEVKMGK' A
#
# COMPACT_ATOMS: atom_id res chain seq x y z
N SER A 1 14.74 -9.35 2.98
CA SER A 1 15.58 -9.24 4.19
C SER A 1 15.66 -7.78 4.61
N LYS A 2 16.37 -7.48 5.72
CA LYS A 2 16.70 -6.12 6.15
C LYS A 2 17.32 -5.31 5.00
N GLU A 3 18.39 -5.85 4.43
CA GLU A 3 19.21 -5.20 3.39
C GLU A 3 18.41 -4.96 2.12
N ALA A 4 17.56 -5.92 1.74
CA ALA A 4 16.71 -5.79 0.56
C ALA A 4 15.67 -4.67 0.70
N GLN A 5 15.08 -4.50 1.89
CA GLN A 5 14.12 -3.42 2.13
C GLN A 5 14.82 -2.05 2.19
N GLU A 6 15.99 -1.96 2.81
CA GLU A 6 16.77 -0.72 2.86
C GLU A 6 17.28 -0.26 1.48
N LEU A 7 17.60 -1.21 0.58
CA LEU A 7 18.06 -0.91 -0.78
C LEU A 7 17.03 -0.06 -1.56
N ALA A 8 15.74 -0.28 -1.31
CA ALA A 8 14.65 0.42 -1.97
C ALA A 8 14.76 1.94 -1.81
N TRP A 9 15.08 2.43 -0.61
CA TRP A 9 15.24 3.87 -0.38
C TRP A 9 16.68 4.33 -0.55
N LYS A 10 17.68 3.53 -0.15
CA LYS A 10 19.10 3.90 -0.25
C LYS A 10 19.57 4.08 -1.69
N LYS A 11 19.04 3.28 -2.63
CA LYS A 11 19.42 3.33 -4.05
C LYS A 11 18.24 3.45 -5.01
N GLY A 12 17.08 2.89 -4.64
CA GLY A 12 15.90 2.83 -5.50
C GLY A 12 14.98 4.05 -5.46
N LYS A 13 15.31 5.10 -4.67
CA LYS A 13 14.47 6.31 -4.49
C LYS A 13 13.01 5.99 -4.14
N SER A 14 12.78 4.88 -3.44
CA SER A 14 11.46 4.37 -3.08
C SER A 14 11.30 4.48 -1.56
N TYR A 15 10.30 5.26 -1.10
CA TYR A 15 10.19 5.71 0.31
C TYR A 15 8.97 5.12 1.04
N GLN A 16 8.53 3.94 0.66
CA GLN A 16 7.47 3.20 1.36
C GLN A 16 7.91 2.87 2.80
N ILE A 17 6.92 2.67 3.67
CA ILE A 17 7.15 2.18 5.03
C ILE A 17 7.60 0.72 4.95
N LEU A 18 8.74 0.42 5.58
CA LEU A 18 9.32 -0.91 5.59
C LEU A 18 8.55 -1.80 6.58
N THR A 19 8.31 -3.06 6.21
CA THR A 19 7.60 -4.02 7.07
C THR A 19 8.53 -4.82 7.97
N ASN A 20 9.83 -4.86 7.66
CA ASN A 20 10.83 -5.48 8.51
C ASN A 20 11.21 -4.53 9.65
N THR A 21 10.90 -4.91 10.89
CA THR A 21 11.12 -4.11 12.09
C THR A 21 12.59 -3.88 12.45
N THR A 22 13.51 -4.59 11.80
CA THR A 22 14.98 -4.46 12.01
C THR A 22 15.66 -3.60 10.95
N ALA A 23 14.92 -3.15 9.94
CA ALA A 23 15.45 -2.33 8.85
C ALA A 23 15.41 -0.84 9.17
N ASP A 24 16.47 -0.14 8.75
CA ASP A 24 16.52 1.32 8.89
C ASP A 24 15.58 1.96 7.87
N THR A 25 14.59 2.71 8.35
CA THR A 25 13.63 3.43 7.50
C THR A 25 14.25 4.71 6.91
N SER A 26 13.76 5.13 5.75
CA SER A 26 14.17 6.41 5.17
C SER A 26 13.70 7.59 6.03
N PRO A 27 14.47 8.68 6.15
CA PRO A 27 13.98 9.92 6.75
C PRO A 27 12.80 10.56 6.00
N ASN A 28 12.59 10.16 4.73
CA ASN A 28 11.48 10.65 3.90
C ASN A 28 10.23 9.77 3.99
N SER A 29 10.29 8.63 4.68
CA SER A 29 9.13 7.75 4.87
C SER A 29 8.23 8.29 5.97
N LEU A 30 6.93 8.08 5.82
CA LEU A 30 5.96 8.34 6.89
C LEU A 30 6.20 7.38 8.07
N LYS A 31 5.82 7.80 9.28
CA LYS A 31 5.82 6.94 10.47
C LYS A 31 4.41 6.41 10.70
N LEU A 32 4.27 5.09 10.85
CA LEU A 32 2.95 4.45 10.93
C LEU A 32 2.14 4.95 12.14
N ASP A 33 2.80 5.14 13.28
CA ASP A 33 2.18 5.53 14.55
C ASP A 33 1.64 6.97 14.56
N ASP A 34 2.11 7.81 13.64
CA ASP A 34 1.67 9.20 13.50
C ASP A 34 0.41 9.32 12.61
N LEU A 35 -0.07 8.19 12.05
CA LEU A 35 -1.16 8.17 11.07
C LEU A 35 -2.45 7.57 11.65
N LYS A 36 -3.59 8.19 11.33
CA LYS A 36 -4.92 7.61 11.58
C LYS A 36 -5.28 6.64 10.47
N LEU A 37 -5.02 5.35 10.69
CA LEU A 37 -5.24 4.30 9.69
C LEU A 37 -6.49 3.47 10.00
N ILE A 38 -7.17 3.00 8.94
CA ILE A 38 -8.18 1.95 9.06
C ILE A 38 -7.50 0.58 9.19
N ASN A 39 -8.17 -0.39 9.80
CA ASN A 39 -7.75 -1.78 9.72
C ASN A 39 -8.16 -2.35 8.35
N TYR A 40 -7.25 -2.32 7.38
CA TYR A 40 -7.54 -2.73 6.02
C TYR A 40 -7.69 -4.26 5.91
N ASP A 41 -8.87 -4.72 5.48
CA ASP A 41 -9.19 -6.14 5.33
C ASP A 41 -8.63 -6.72 4.01
N MET A 42 -7.42 -7.25 4.07
CA MET A 42 -6.73 -7.82 2.90
C MET A 42 -7.43 -9.07 2.35
N ASP A 43 -8.10 -9.86 3.19
CA ASP A 43 -8.78 -11.09 2.76
C ASP A 43 -10.01 -10.75 1.92
N LYS A 44 -10.80 -9.79 2.39
CA LYS A 44 -11.97 -9.30 1.64
C LYS A 44 -11.57 -8.61 0.34
N TYR A 45 -10.72 -7.58 0.43
CA TYR A 45 -10.41 -6.72 -0.73
C TYR A 45 -9.35 -7.31 -1.67
N GLY A 46 -8.61 -8.34 -1.24
CA GLY A 46 -7.73 -9.14 -2.08
C GLY A 46 -8.46 -10.23 -2.89
N SER A 47 -9.73 -10.52 -2.58
CA SER A 47 -10.50 -11.54 -3.28
C SER A 47 -10.82 -11.15 -4.73
N THR A 48 -10.84 -12.16 -5.63
CA THR A 48 -11.15 -11.92 -7.05
C THR A 48 -12.56 -11.38 -7.25
N GLU A 49 -13.53 -11.86 -6.46
CA GLU A 49 -14.92 -11.43 -6.51
C GLU A 49 -15.05 -9.94 -6.18
N VAL A 50 -14.54 -9.52 -5.01
CA VAL A 50 -14.62 -8.12 -4.57
C VAL A 50 -13.85 -7.21 -5.51
N ARG A 51 -12.66 -7.63 -5.97
CA ARG A 51 -11.86 -6.85 -6.92
C ARG A 51 -12.62 -6.60 -8.23
N LYS A 52 -13.23 -7.63 -8.82
CA LYS A 52 -14.00 -7.50 -10.07
C LYS A 52 -15.24 -6.62 -9.87
N ALA A 53 -15.98 -6.82 -8.78
CA ALA A 53 -17.18 -6.04 -8.48
C ALA A 53 -16.86 -4.54 -8.33
N LEU A 54 -15.83 -4.19 -7.56
CA LEU A 54 -15.43 -2.79 -7.34
C LEU A 54 -14.94 -2.10 -8.62
N ILE A 55 -14.11 -2.80 -9.42
CA ILE A 55 -13.61 -2.24 -10.69
C ILE A 55 -14.76 -2.02 -11.67
N ASN A 56 -15.64 -3.01 -11.85
CA ASN A 56 -16.78 -2.90 -12.76
C ASN A 56 -17.70 -1.75 -12.35
N LYS A 57 -18.02 -1.65 -11.05
CA LYS A 57 -18.81 -0.55 -10.52
C LYS A 57 -18.19 0.81 -10.81
N TRP A 58 -16.88 0.97 -10.58
CA TRP A 58 -16.19 2.22 -10.89
C TRP A 58 -16.23 2.57 -12.37
N VAL A 59 -15.98 1.58 -13.26
CA VAL A 59 -16.02 1.82 -14.70
C VAL A 59 -17.42 2.25 -15.13
N SER A 60 -18.46 1.53 -14.70
CA SER A 60 -19.84 1.77 -15.11
C SER A 60 -20.42 3.06 -14.53
N GLU A 61 -20.23 3.30 -13.23
CA GLU A 61 -20.92 4.39 -12.51
C GLU A 61 -20.10 5.68 -12.42
N VAL A 62 -18.76 5.59 -12.35
CA VAL A 62 -17.90 6.76 -12.12
C VAL A 62 -17.24 7.23 -13.41
N LYS A 63 -16.62 6.31 -14.17
CA LYS A 63 -15.90 6.69 -15.39
C LYS A 63 -16.85 6.91 -16.58
N MET A 64 -17.79 5.99 -16.78
CA MET A 64 -18.72 5.99 -17.91
C MET A 64 -20.09 6.55 -17.55
N GLY A 65 -20.37 6.75 -16.26
CA GLY A 65 -21.60 7.36 -15.79
C GLY A 65 -21.74 8.78 -16.33
N LYS A 66 -22.74 8.97 -17.21
CA LYS A 66 -23.41 10.25 -17.40
C LYS A 66 -24.60 10.30 -16.47
#